data_AF-A0A7X5UY53-F1
#
_entry.id   AF-A0A7X5UY53-F1
#
_cell.length_a   1.000
_cell.length_b   1.000
_cell.length_c   1.000
_cell.angle_alpha   90.00
_cell.angle_beta   90.00
_cell.angle_gamma   90.00
#
_symmetry.space_group_name_H-M   'P 1'
#
loop_
_entity.id
_entity.type
_entity.pdbx_description
1 polymer ?
#
loop_
_entity_poly.entity_id
_entity_poly.type
_entity_poly.pdbx_seq_one_letter_code
_entity_poly.pdbx_strand_id
1 'polypeptide(L)'
;MGGEWVANPFAGIASDARLSEASQRSARVAIMMSEENKLRIFDEAFLAEENGEISSAIELYLIIANEKYVSAQVNLGNIFDDIGRHEDAAYWYKRAVRQGNRDAAQNLVVHFRDLGQRRRENYWKRRYSDMGTA
;
A
#
# COMPACT_ATOMS: atom_id res chain seq x y z
N MET A 1 63.32 -16.57 0.36
CA MET A 1 62.49 -15.43 -0.11
C MET A 1 61.07 -15.68 0.37
N GLY A 2 60.73 -15.21 1.57
CA GLY A 2 59.39 -15.32 2.15
C GLY A 2 58.78 -13.91 2.22
N GLY A 3 57.73 -13.66 1.44
CA GLY A 3 56.98 -12.42 1.49
C GLY A 3 55.94 -12.45 2.60
N GLU A 4 56.00 -11.50 3.52
CA GLU A 4 54.99 -11.27 4.53
C GLU A 4 53.69 -10.77 3.88
N TRP A 5 52.60 -11.51 4.08
CA TRP A 5 51.25 -11.05 3.78
C TRP A 5 50.85 -10.04 4.85
N VAL A 6 51.00 -8.75 4.57
CA VAL A 6 50.44 -7.69 5.41
C VAL A 6 48.91 -7.76 5.25
N ALA A 7 48.23 -8.37 6.22
CA ALA A 7 46.78 -8.35 6.30
C ALA A 7 46.32 -6.89 6.37
N ASN A 8 45.54 -6.45 5.38
CA ASN A 8 44.98 -5.11 5.33
C ASN A 8 43.92 -4.95 6.45
N PRO A 9 44.17 -4.14 7.50
CA PRO A 9 43.27 -4.04 8.66
C PRO A 9 41.97 -3.30 8.35
N PHE A 10 41.83 -2.72 7.14
CA PHE A 10 40.65 -1.95 6.73
C PHE A 10 39.56 -2.78 6.02
N ALA A 11 39.78 -4.07 5.77
CA ALA A 11 38.81 -4.90 5.04
C ALA A 11 37.51 -5.21 5.83
N GLY A 12 37.53 -5.19 7.17
CA GLY A 12 36.36 -5.51 8.02
C GLY A 12 35.45 -4.33 8.36
N ILE A 13 35.96 -3.09 8.30
CA ILE A 13 35.24 -1.91 8.78
C ILE A 13 34.15 -1.46 7.80
N ALA A 14 34.36 -1.70 6.50
CA ALA A 14 33.40 -1.34 5.44
C ALA A 14 32.20 -2.30 5.36
N SER A 15 32.35 -3.56 5.80
CA SER A 15 31.25 -4.54 5.87
C SER A 15 30.32 -4.27 7.04
N ASP A 16 30.85 -3.90 8.21
CA ASP A 16 30.05 -3.62 9.42
C ASP A 16 29.17 -2.37 9.27
N ALA A 17 29.67 -1.32 8.59
CA ALA A 17 28.89 -0.10 8.35
C ALA A 17 27.70 -0.32 7.39
N ARG A 18 27.83 -1.23 6.40
CA ARG A 18 26.74 -1.55 5.47
C ARG A 18 25.69 -2.47 6.11
N LEU A 19 26.13 -3.38 6.98
CA LEU A 19 25.24 -4.22 7.78
C LEU A 19 24.45 -3.39 8.81
N SER A 20 25.02 -2.30 9.35
CA SER A 20 24.33 -1.43 10.30
C SER A 20 23.34 -0.47 9.64
N GLU A 21 23.64 0.12 8.49
CA GLU A 21 22.70 0.99 7.78
C GLU A 21 21.47 0.24 7.27
N ALA A 22 21.64 -0.96 6.71
CA ALA A 22 20.52 -1.78 6.23
C ALA A 22 19.63 -2.25 7.38
N SER A 23 20.23 -2.62 8.52
CA SER A 23 19.52 -3.04 9.73
C SER A 23 18.86 -1.87 10.48
N GLN A 24 19.47 -0.69 10.45
CA GLN A 24 18.85 0.54 10.96
C GLN A 24 17.76 1.06 10.03
N ARG A 25 17.91 0.93 8.70
CA ARG A 25 16.83 1.20 7.73
C ARG A 25 15.66 0.25 7.95
N SER A 26 15.90 -1.04 8.13
CA SER A 26 14.83 -2.01 8.40
C SER A 26 14.16 -1.78 9.75
N ALA A 27 14.92 -1.41 10.79
CA ALA A 27 14.37 -1.03 12.09
C ALA A 27 13.63 0.32 12.06
N ARG A 28 14.12 1.31 11.32
CA ARG A 28 13.46 2.62 11.14
C ARG A 28 12.21 2.49 10.30
N VAL A 29 12.21 1.63 9.28
CA VAL A 29 11.01 1.18 8.58
C VAL A 29 10.10 0.47 9.56
N ALA A 30 10.56 -0.54 10.33
CA ALA A 30 9.71 -1.24 11.30
C ALA A 30 9.08 -0.32 12.38
N ILE A 31 9.80 0.68 12.88
CA ILE A 31 9.30 1.70 13.83
C ILE A 31 8.32 2.66 13.13
N MET A 32 8.61 3.06 11.88
CA MET A 32 7.67 3.78 11.00
C MET A 32 6.49 2.89 10.58
N MET A 33 6.45 1.61 10.97
CA MET A 33 5.45 0.64 10.53
C MET A 33 4.78 -0.06 11.69
N SER A 34 4.89 0.51 12.90
CA SER A 34 4.00 0.17 14.01
C SER A 34 2.56 0.51 13.62
N GLU A 35 1.59 -0.21 14.19
CA GLU A 35 0.16 0.07 13.94
C GLU A 35 -0.21 1.52 14.30
N GLU A 36 0.43 2.08 15.32
CA GLU A 36 0.28 3.49 15.70
C GLU A 36 0.78 4.45 14.60
N ASN A 37 1.92 4.16 13.98
CA ASN A 37 2.41 5.02 12.90
C ASN A 37 1.58 4.87 11.61
N LYS A 38 1.01 3.69 11.33
CA LYS A 38 0.08 3.52 10.20
C LYS A 38 -1.19 4.34 10.37
N LEU A 39 -1.76 4.37 11.59
CA LEU A 39 -2.93 5.19 11.91
C LEU A 39 -2.60 6.68 11.73
N ARG A 40 -1.46 7.15 12.25
CA ARG A 40 -1.02 8.54 12.07
C ARG A 40 -0.87 8.93 10.59
N ILE A 41 -0.25 8.06 9.78
CA ILE A 41 -0.12 8.29 8.33
C ILE A 41 -1.49 8.32 7.65
N PHE A 42 -2.42 7.45 8.08
CA PHE A 42 -3.78 7.44 7.55
C PHE A 42 -4.52 8.76 7.84
N ASP A 43 -4.44 9.26 9.07
CA ASP A 43 -5.05 10.53 9.46
C ASP A 43 -4.44 11.71 8.69
N GLU A 44 -3.12 11.71 8.51
CA GLU A 44 -2.41 12.72 7.71
C GLU A 44 -2.85 12.68 6.24
N ALA A 45 -2.98 11.50 5.65
CA ALA A 45 -3.47 11.31 4.29
C ALA A 45 -4.91 11.79 4.13
N PHE A 46 -5.77 11.49 5.11
CA PHE A 46 -7.16 11.92 5.13
C PHE A 46 -7.28 13.44 5.19
N LEU A 47 -6.49 14.09 6.05
CA LEU A 47 -6.45 15.55 6.12
C LEU A 47 -5.95 16.18 4.82
N ALA A 48 -4.94 15.58 4.18
CA ALA A 48 -4.46 16.03 2.88
C ALA A 48 -5.57 15.92 1.80
N GLU A 49 -6.34 14.84 1.81
CA GLU A 49 -7.50 14.65 0.91
C GLU A 49 -8.56 15.74 1.12
N GLU A 50 -8.97 15.97 2.38
CA GLU A 50 -9.96 17.00 2.75
C GLU A 50 -9.50 18.41 2.37
N ASN A 51 -8.18 18.67 2.41
CA ASN A 51 -7.60 19.94 1.99
C ASN A 51 -7.43 20.07 0.46
N GLY A 52 -7.77 19.04 -0.31
CA GLY A 52 -7.61 19.01 -1.77
C GLY A 52 -6.17 18.74 -2.23
N GLU A 53 -5.27 18.35 -1.33
CA GLU A 53 -3.87 18.00 -1.61
C GLU A 53 -3.78 16.55 -2.11
N ILE A 54 -4.47 16.24 -3.20
CA ILE A 54 -4.68 14.88 -3.70
C ILE A 54 -3.37 14.12 -3.94
N SER A 55 -2.33 14.78 -4.45
CA SER A 55 -1.01 14.15 -4.65
C SER A 55 -0.40 13.68 -3.33
N SER A 56 -0.43 14.53 -2.30
CA SER A 56 0.07 14.20 -0.96
C SER A 56 -0.73 13.05 -0.34
N ALA A 57 -2.06 13.09 -0.45
CA ALA A 57 -2.93 12.03 0.03
C ALA A 57 -2.61 10.68 -0.62
N ILE A 58 -2.43 10.66 -1.95
CA ILE A 58 -2.04 9.45 -2.69
C ILE A 58 -0.70 8.90 -2.18
N GLU A 59 0.31 9.75 -2.03
CA GLU A 59 1.64 9.33 -1.55
C GLU A 59 1.57 8.68 -0.16
N LEU A 60 0.86 9.32 0.78
CA LEU A 60 0.70 8.83 2.14
C LEU A 60 -0.11 7.53 2.19
N TYR A 61 -1.25 7.47 1.50
CA TYR A 61 -2.03 6.23 1.44
C TYR A 61 -1.26 5.09 0.77
N LEU A 62 -0.43 5.36 -0.25
CA LEU A 62 0.39 4.33 -0.90
C LEU A 62 1.35 3.63 0.07
N ILE A 63 1.93 4.37 1.02
CA ILE A 63 2.84 3.81 2.02
C ILE A 63 2.14 2.69 2.79
N ILE A 64 0.98 2.98 3.37
CA ILE A 64 0.26 2.05 4.25
C ILE A 64 -0.61 1.04 3.48
N ALA A 65 -1.12 1.39 2.30
CA ALA A 65 -1.91 0.48 1.46
C ALA A 65 -1.06 -0.69 0.94
N ASN A 66 0.23 -0.47 0.69
CA ASN A 66 1.16 -1.53 0.32
C ASN A 66 1.40 -2.53 1.46
N GLU A 67 1.29 -2.05 2.71
CA GLU A 67 1.33 -2.84 3.94
C GLU A 67 -0.01 -3.44 4.34
N LYS A 68 -0.87 -3.66 3.34
CA LYS A 68 -2.17 -4.32 3.50
C LYS A 68 -3.16 -3.54 4.37
N TYR A 69 -2.92 -2.26 4.67
CA TYR A 69 -3.88 -1.42 5.39
C TYR A 69 -5.14 -1.21 4.55
N VAL A 70 -6.22 -1.91 4.91
CA VAL A 70 -7.41 -2.07 4.08
C VAL A 70 -8.10 -0.74 3.79
N SER A 71 -8.27 0.13 4.80
CA SER A 71 -8.94 1.42 4.60
C SER A 71 -8.19 2.33 3.63
N ALA A 72 -6.85 2.29 3.64
CA ALA A 72 -6.03 3.06 2.69
C ALA A 72 -6.16 2.52 1.26
N GLN A 73 -6.30 1.20 1.09
CA GLN A 73 -6.59 0.61 -0.22
C GLN A 73 -7.97 1.03 -0.74
N VAL A 74 -8.97 1.17 0.14
CA VAL A 74 -10.29 1.68 -0.24
C VAL A 74 -10.20 3.15 -0.65
N ASN A 75 -9.55 4.00 0.15
CA ASN A 75 -9.43 5.43 -0.13
C ASN A 75 -8.61 5.70 -1.40
N LEU A 76 -7.51 4.97 -1.65
CA LEU A 76 -6.83 5.04 -2.96
C LEU A 76 -7.75 4.64 -4.11
N GLY A 77 -8.57 3.62 -3.91
CA GLY A 77 -9.58 3.21 -4.88
C GLY A 77 -10.53 4.37 -5.23
N ASN A 78 -11.05 5.06 -4.21
CA ASN A 78 -11.96 6.19 -4.38
C ASN A 78 -11.27 7.35 -5.10
N ILE A 79 -10.11 7.79 -4.60
CA ILE A 79 -9.34 8.90 -5.19
C ILE A 79 -9.02 8.62 -6.66
N PHE A 80 -8.55 7.41 -6.99
CA PHE A 80 -8.22 7.08 -8.37
C PHE A 80 -9.46 7.04 -9.27
N ASP A 81 -10.62 6.68 -8.73
CA ASP A 81 -11.86 6.70 -9.51
C ASP A 81 -12.30 8.13 -9.82
N ASP A 82 -12.26 9.00 -8.81
CA ASP A 82 -12.64 10.42 -8.94
C ASP A 82 -11.76 11.17 -9.95
N ILE A 83 -10.47 10.83 -10.04
CA ILE A 83 -9.55 11.45 -11.02
C ILE A 83 -9.49 10.70 -12.37
N GLY A 84 -10.36 9.71 -12.59
CA GLY A 84 -10.47 8.99 -13.87
C GLY A 84 -9.39 7.93 -14.12
N ARG A 85 -8.58 7.58 -13.13
CA ARG A 85 -7.58 6.50 -13.17
C ARG A 85 -8.21 5.15 -12.84
N HIS A 86 -9.18 4.77 -13.65
CA HIS A 86 -10.09 3.66 -13.35
C HIS A 86 -9.42 2.29 -13.16
N GLU A 87 -8.37 1.96 -13.91
CA GLU A 87 -7.68 0.67 -13.72
C GLU A 87 -6.87 0.64 -12.42
N ASP A 88 -6.36 1.79 -11.95
CA ASP A 88 -5.72 1.92 -10.64
C ASP A 88 -6.75 1.81 -9.51
N ALA A 89 -7.91 2.46 -9.67
CA ALA A 89 -9.03 2.32 -8.74
C ALA A 89 -9.43 0.86 -8.58
N ALA A 90 -9.69 0.18 -9.70
CA ALA A 90 -10.02 -1.25 -9.71
C ALA A 90 -8.90 -2.12 -9.11
N TYR A 91 -7.63 -1.77 -9.30
CA TYR A 91 -6.51 -2.49 -8.69
C TYR A 91 -6.57 -2.43 -7.15
N TRP A 92 -6.76 -1.24 -6.58
CA TRP A 92 -6.77 -1.05 -5.13
C TRP A 92 -8.00 -1.65 -4.47
N TYR A 93 -9.19 -1.47 -5.05
CA TYR A 93 -10.39 -2.14 -4.56
C TYR A 93 -10.23 -3.66 -4.56
N LYS A 94 -9.69 -4.27 -5.63
CA LYS A 94 -9.46 -5.72 -5.70
C LYS A 94 -8.53 -6.21 -4.58
N ARG A 95 -7.52 -5.43 -4.20
CA ARG A 95 -6.64 -5.76 -3.07
C ARG A 95 -7.44 -5.78 -1.77
N ALA A 96 -8.23 -4.75 -1.48
CA ALA A 96 -9.06 -4.69 -0.28
C ALA A 96 -10.10 -5.84 -0.23
N VAL A 97 -10.73 -6.18 -1.38
CA VAL A 97 -11.65 -7.31 -1.49
C VAL A 97 -10.98 -8.65 -1.16
N ARG A 98 -9.73 -8.87 -1.59
CA ARG A 98 -8.98 -10.08 -1.25
C ARG A 98 -8.70 -10.21 0.25
N GLN A 99 -8.80 -9.11 1.00
CA GLN A 99 -8.68 -9.08 2.45
C GLN A 99 -10.04 -9.19 3.16
N GLY A 100 -11.13 -9.45 2.42
CA GLY A 100 -12.47 -9.62 2.97
C GLY A 100 -13.23 -8.33 3.20
N ASN A 101 -12.73 -7.19 2.72
CA ASN A 101 -13.42 -5.91 2.89
C ASN A 101 -14.66 -5.84 1.99
N ARG A 102 -15.84 -5.72 2.62
CA ARG A 102 -17.14 -5.69 1.91
C ARG A 102 -17.41 -4.35 1.24
N ASP A 103 -16.96 -3.24 1.82
CA ASP A 103 -17.15 -1.90 1.27
C ASP A 103 -16.38 -1.76 -0.05
N ALA A 104 -15.16 -2.25 -0.10
CA ALA A 104 -14.34 -2.33 -1.31
C ALA A 104 -15.01 -3.15 -2.42
N ALA A 105 -15.72 -4.23 -2.06
CA ALA A 105 -16.42 -5.05 -3.03
C ALA A 105 -17.62 -4.29 -3.61
N GLN A 106 -18.36 -3.58 -2.76
CA GLN A 106 -19.44 -2.70 -3.18
C GLN A 106 -18.93 -1.57 -4.07
N ASN A 107 -17.85 -0.89 -3.69
CA ASN A 107 -17.23 0.17 -4.48
C ASN A 107 -16.73 -0.35 -5.84
N LEU A 108 -16.13 -1.54 -5.89
CA LEU A 108 -15.70 -2.16 -7.14
C LEU A 108 -16.87 -2.48 -8.10
N VAL A 109 -18.02 -2.87 -7.55
CA VAL A 109 -19.24 -3.10 -8.34
C VAL A 109 -19.78 -1.78 -8.88
N VAL A 110 -19.87 -0.75 -8.04
CA VAL A 110 -20.29 0.61 -8.42
C VAL A 110 -19.37 1.16 -9.51
N HIS A 111 -18.06 1.09 -9.31
CA HIS A 111 -17.04 1.49 -10.27
C HIS A 111 -17.28 0.88 -11.66
N PHE A 112 -17.44 -0.46 -11.76
CA PHE A 112 -17.67 -1.08 -13.06
C PHE A 112 -19.06 -0.79 -13.66
N ARG A 113 -20.06 -0.56 -12.82
CA ARG A 113 -21.39 -0.13 -13.27
C ARG A 113 -21.32 1.25 -13.91
N ASP A 114 -20.63 2.17 -13.26
CA ASP A 114 -20.55 3.58 -13.69
C ASP A 114 -19.71 3.70 -14.97
N LEU A 115 -18.73 2.82 -15.19
CA LEU A 115 -18.02 2.65 -16.47
C LEU A 115 -18.80 1.89 -17.56
N GLY A 116 -20.03 1.41 -17.27
CA GLY A 116 -20.81 0.59 -18.19
C GLY A 116 -20.23 -0.81 -18.46
N GLN A 117 -19.24 -1.26 -17.67
CA GLN A 117 -18.55 -2.53 -17.84
C GLN A 117 -19.33 -3.71 -17.22
N ARG A 118 -20.54 -3.96 -17.74
CA ARG A 118 -21.51 -4.95 -17.22
C ARG A 118 -20.93 -6.34 -16.96
N ARG A 119 -19.97 -6.79 -17.79
CA ARG A 119 -19.32 -8.10 -17.59
C ARG A 119 -18.52 -8.14 -16.29
N ARG A 120 -17.74 -7.10 -16.00
CA ARG A 120 -16.93 -7.00 -14.79
C ARG A 120 -17.81 -6.75 -13.57
N GLU A 121 -18.81 -5.87 -13.69
CA GLU A 121 -19.82 -5.64 -12.66
C GLU A 121 -20.49 -6.96 -12.22
N ASN A 122 -21.04 -7.72 -13.16
CA ASN A 122 -21.72 -9.00 -12.87
C ASN A 122 -20.78 -10.05 -12.27
N TYR A 123 -19.53 -10.10 -12.71
CA TYR A 123 -18.52 -10.97 -12.13
C TYR A 123 -18.30 -10.66 -10.65
N TRP A 124 -18.11 -9.39 -10.31
CA TRP A 124 -17.85 -8.98 -8.93
C TRP A 124 -19.09 -9.05 -8.04
N LYS A 125 -20.30 -8.80 -8.56
CA LYS A 125 -21.56 -9.03 -7.83
C LYS A 125 -21.72 -10.47 -7.38
N ARG A 126 -21.48 -11.43 -8.27
CA ARG A 126 -21.56 -12.87 -7.93
C ARG A 126 -20.53 -13.24 -6.88
N ARG A 127 -19.27 -12.85 -7.12
CA ARG A 127 -18.16 -13.12 -6.20
C ARG A 127 -18.37 -12.52 -4.81
N TYR A 128 -18.92 -11.31 -4.73
CA TYR A 128 -19.27 -10.64 -3.47
C TYR A 128 -20.42 -11.36 -2.74
N SER A 129 -21.46 -11.78 -3.47
CA SER A 129 -22.60 -12.49 -2.87
C SER A 129 -22.16 -13.79 -2.20
N ASP A 130 -21.24 -14.52 -2.83
CA ASP A 130 -20.69 -15.78 -2.29
C ASP A 130 -19.85 -15.56 -1.01
N MET A 131 -19.19 -14.40 -0.86
CA MET A 131 -18.47 -14.01 0.37
C MET A 131 -19.43 -13.62 1.51
N GLY A 132 -20.69 -13.31 1.15
CA GLY A 132 -21.76 -12.93 2.07
C GLY A 132 -22.34 -14.10 2.87
N THR A 133 -22.25 -15.30 2.30
CA THR A 133 -23.02 -16.49 2.66
C THR A 133 -22.19 -17.62 3.29
N ALA A 134 -20.90 -17.38 3.56
CA ALA A 134 -19.97 -18.33 4.18
C ALA A 134 -19.73 -17.95 5.66
#